data_AF-A0A9P5IEX7-F1
#
_entry.id   AF-A0A9P5IEX7-F1
#
_cell.length_a   1.000
_cell.length_b   1.000
_cell.length_c   1.000
_cell.angle_alpha   90.00
_cell.angle_beta   90.00
_cell.angle_gamma   90.00
#
_symmetry.space_group_name_H-M   'P 1'
#
loop_
_entity.id
_entity.type
_entity.pdbx_description
1 polymer ?
#
loop_
_entity_poly.entity_id
_entity_poly.type
_entity_poly.pdbx_seq_one_letter_code
_entity_poly.pdbx_strand_id
1 'polypeptide(L)'
;MKSTSPTRTRSSLSLPESLFHLSLTILCLSLLLKTLSRENGEPLIASLAFSGLAFSATYSMIRWLGPTFMKAGLKGKDMSKRDKKEIPETMGAVCAVVYLLIIIVFIPFPFYKDIVAATSGGGNRDVVREGGLKDFGMDVENGRFLHRFPHSKLASYLSAVLSLQSVVILGIGDDLFDIRWRHKFFIPAVASIPILIVYFVDFGVTQIVIPIPLQPYLGELFQLGPLYYIYMASIAIFCPNSINILAGINGIEVSQSLIIAFLLVLNDTLYLLTPYPHPATDSHLFSLYMLLPFIGVSLALLSHNWYPSSVFVGDTYCYFAGMVFAICGILGHFSKTLLLLLIPQTFNFLYSVPQLFHLIPCPRHRLPYYNPKTNLLEPSTTPWPSPPKKHQLLLLSLLHKFYLIDLRFNSEGDIIESSNFTLLNLWLVWFGPRREDRLAMEILGMQMVCGLIGLFVRHRLALLIFKSDNLSV
;
A
#
# COMPACT_ATOMS: atom_id res chain seq x y z
N MET A 1 -48.23 0.39 4.59
CA MET A 1 -47.10 0.56 5.54
C MET A 1 -46.41 -0.78 5.74
N LYS A 2 -45.35 -1.09 4.98
CA LYS A 2 -44.44 -2.19 5.30
C LYS A 2 -43.32 -1.60 6.14
N SER A 3 -43.29 -1.95 7.41
CA SER A 3 -42.22 -1.64 8.36
C SER A 3 -40.89 -2.14 7.80
N THR A 4 -40.05 -1.22 7.34
CA THR A 4 -38.65 -1.48 7.01
C THR A 4 -37.89 -1.64 8.32
N SER A 5 -37.72 -2.88 8.77
CA SER A 5 -36.82 -3.20 9.87
C SER A 5 -35.40 -2.71 9.56
N PRO A 6 -34.68 -2.07 10.49
CA PRO A 6 -33.31 -1.68 10.27
C PRO A 6 -32.46 -2.95 10.15
N THR A 7 -31.69 -3.06 9.07
CA THR A 7 -30.64 -4.09 8.96
C THR A 7 -29.61 -3.85 10.05
N ARG A 8 -29.82 -4.50 11.21
CA ARG A 8 -28.83 -4.62 12.29
C ARG A 8 -27.56 -5.18 11.66
N THR A 9 -26.49 -4.39 11.65
CA THR A 9 -25.14 -4.93 11.51
C THR A 9 -24.98 -5.99 12.58
N ARG A 10 -25.01 -7.27 12.19
CA ARG A 10 -24.90 -8.39 13.13
C ARG A 10 -23.53 -8.30 13.78
N SER A 11 -23.50 -7.99 15.08
CA SER A 11 -22.28 -7.92 15.87
C SER A 11 -21.62 -9.29 16.09
N SER A 12 -22.30 -10.37 15.72
CA SER A 12 -21.79 -11.74 15.78
C SER A 12 -21.48 -12.28 14.39
N LEU A 13 -20.56 -13.23 14.37
CA LEU A 13 -20.32 -14.12 13.23
C LEU A 13 -21.47 -15.13 13.16
N SER A 14 -21.87 -15.49 11.95
CA SER A 14 -22.74 -16.64 11.72
C SER A 14 -22.00 -17.94 12.00
N LEU A 15 -22.73 -19.04 12.19
CA LEU A 15 -22.11 -20.35 12.40
C LEU A 15 -21.16 -20.75 11.24
N PRO A 16 -21.51 -20.60 9.95
CA PRO A 16 -20.58 -20.90 8.86
C PRO A 16 -19.31 -20.03 8.88
N GLU A 17 -19.44 -18.72 9.13
CA GLU A 17 -18.28 -17.82 9.26
C GLU A 17 -17.40 -18.25 10.44
N SER A 18 -18.01 -18.56 11.59
CA SER A 18 -17.28 -18.99 12.78
C SER A 18 -16.51 -20.29 12.54
N LEU A 19 -17.12 -21.27 11.88
CA LEU A 19 -16.49 -22.53 11.52
C LEU A 19 -15.36 -22.33 10.49
N PHE A 20 -15.57 -21.47 9.49
CA PHE A 20 -14.55 -21.14 8.50
C PHE A 20 -13.31 -20.51 9.16
N HIS A 21 -13.52 -19.47 9.97
CA HIS A 21 -12.44 -18.77 10.65
C HIS A 21 -11.73 -19.65 11.69
N LEU A 22 -12.45 -20.50 12.42
CA LEU A 22 -11.86 -21.47 13.32
C LEU A 22 -10.99 -22.49 12.56
N SER A 23 -11.51 -23.05 11.46
CA SER A 23 -10.79 -24.03 10.63
C SER A 23 -9.52 -23.43 10.02
N LEU A 24 -9.62 -22.21 9.48
CA LEU A 24 -8.47 -21.48 8.93
C LEU A 24 -7.42 -21.20 10.03
N THR A 25 -7.87 -20.80 11.22
CA THR A 25 -6.98 -20.53 12.36
C THR A 25 -6.23 -21.79 12.79
N ILE A 26 -6.94 -22.92 12.93
CA ILE A 26 -6.34 -24.22 13.27
C ILE A 26 -5.32 -24.66 12.21
N LEU A 27 -5.66 -24.52 10.93
CA LEU A 27 -4.75 -24.83 9.82
C LEU A 27 -3.48 -23.98 9.88
N CYS A 28 -3.61 -22.67 10.08
CA CYS A 28 -2.46 -21.76 10.14
C CYS A 28 -1.59 -22.02 11.37
N LEU A 29 -2.18 -22.27 12.55
CA LEU A 29 -1.43 -22.65 13.75
C LEU A 29 -0.68 -23.98 13.55
N SER A 30 -1.32 -24.95 12.89
CA SER A 30 -0.69 -26.23 12.56
C SER A 30 0.49 -26.06 11.59
N LEU A 31 0.35 -25.18 10.60
CA LEU A 31 1.45 -24.81 9.69
C LEU A 31 2.60 -24.15 10.45
N LEU A 32 2.32 -23.22 11.37
CA LEU A 32 3.34 -22.57 12.20
C LEU A 32 4.10 -23.57 13.07
N LEU A 33 3.40 -24.48 13.76
CA LEU A 33 4.04 -25.54 14.54
C LEU A 33 4.94 -26.43 13.67
N LYS A 34 4.49 -26.74 12.45
CA LYS A 34 5.29 -27.50 11.48
C LYS A 34 6.53 -26.72 11.02
N THR A 35 6.44 -25.40 10.84
CA THR A 35 7.61 -24.57 10.48
C THR A 35 8.66 -24.54 11.59
N LEU A 36 8.24 -24.44 12.86
CA LEU A 36 9.14 -24.48 14.02
C LEU A 36 9.81 -25.84 14.23
N SER A 37 9.21 -26.90 13.69
CA SER A 37 9.77 -28.26 13.75
C SER A 37 10.82 -28.52 12.66
N ARG A 38 11.00 -27.61 11.70
CA ARG A 38 11.98 -27.74 10.61
C ARG A 38 13.25 -26.98 10.94
N GLU A 39 14.41 -27.52 10.56
CA GLU A 39 15.73 -26.93 10.79
C GLU A 39 15.86 -25.48 10.29
N ASN A 40 15.12 -25.12 9.24
CA ASN A 40 15.22 -23.80 8.62
C ASN A 40 14.18 -22.77 9.09
N GLY A 41 13.20 -23.15 9.91
CA GLY A 41 12.08 -22.27 10.30
C GLY A 41 11.13 -21.85 9.16
N GLU A 42 11.50 -22.06 7.89
CA GLU A 42 10.73 -21.75 6.66
C GLU A 42 9.93 -20.43 6.76
N PRO A 43 10.59 -19.26 6.86
CA PRO A 43 9.93 -18.02 7.26
C PRO A 43 8.85 -17.55 6.27
N LEU A 44 8.98 -17.91 4.98
CA LEU A 44 7.95 -17.62 3.98
C LEU A 44 6.65 -18.39 4.24
N ILE A 45 6.74 -19.67 4.60
CA ILE A 45 5.58 -20.49 4.97
C ILE A 45 4.96 -19.95 6.26
N ALA A 46 5.78 -19.55 7.22
CA ALA A 46 5.31 -18.92 8.44
C ALA A 46 4.56 -17.62 8.15
N SER A 47 5.11 -16.74 7.30
CA SER A 47 4.45 -15.49 6.88
C SER A 47 3.10 -15.75 6.18
N LEU A 48 3.02 -16.77 5.33
CA LEU A 48 1.76 -17.20 4.71
C LEU A 48 0.72 -17.68 5.75
N ALA A 49 1.15 -18.46 6.75
CA ALA A 49 0.27 -18.88 7.83
C ALA A 49 -0.19 -17.68 8.68
N PHE A 50 0.71 -16.74 8.99
CA PHE A 50 0.37 -15.48 9.64
C PHE A 50 -0.62 -14.64 8.83
N SER A 51 -0.53 -14.63 7.50
CA SER A 51 -1.53 -13.97 6.64
C SER A 51 -2.92 -14.57 6.83
N GLY A 52 -3.05 -15.90 6.93
CA GLY A 52 -4.34 -16.56 7.21
C GLY A 52 -4.88 -16.23 8.61
N LEU A 53 -4.00 -16.18 9.62
CA LEU A 53 -4.38 -15.72 10.96
C LEU A 53 -4.82 -14.25 10.96
N ALA A 54 -4.09 -13.40 10.24
CA ALA A 54 -4.39 -11.98 10.12
C ALA A 54 -5.75 -11.76 9.45
N PHE A 55 -6.05 -12.49 8.37
CA PHE A 55 -7.36 -12.47 7.73
C PHE A 55 -8.48 -12.84 8.72
N SER A 56 -8.32 -13.96 9.42
CA SER A 56 -9.31 -14.48 10.37
C SER A 56 -9.57 -13.51 11.53
N ALA A 57 -8.51 -12.97 12.11
CA ALA A 57 -8.57 -12.01 13.19
C ALA A 57 -9.21 -10.69 12.74
N THR A 58 -8.76 -10.09 11.63
CA THR A 58 -9.29 -8.83 11.12
C THR A 58 -10.77 -8.95 10.77
N TYR A 59 -11.19 -10.02 10.08
CA TYR A 59 -12.60 -10.22 9.71
C TYR A 59 -13.50 -10.26 10.95
N SER A 60 -13.09 -11.05 11.95
CA SER A 60 -13.82 -11.23 13.19
C SER A 60 -13.89 -9.94 14.01
N MET A 61 -12.76 -9.25 14.14
CA MET A 61 -12.66 -8.01 14.92
C MET A 61 -13.47 -6.87 14.31
N ILE A 62 -13.50 -6.71 12.98
CA ILE A 62 -14.34 -5.69 12.31
C ILE A 62 -15.82 -5.91 12.67
N ARG A 63 -16.28 -7.17 12.66
CA ARG A 63 -17.67 -7.52 13.01
C ARG A 63 -17.99 -7.23 14.47
N TRP A 64 -17.07 -7.55 15.37
CA TRP A 64 -17.26 -7.37 16.81
C TRP A 64 -17.16 -5.90 17.25
N LEU A 65 -16.26 -5.13 16.63
CA LEU A 65 -15.97 -3.74 17.01
C LEU A 65 -16.83 -2.71 16.26
N GLY A 66 -17.42 -3.05 15.12
CA GLY A 66 -18.31 -2.17 14.35
C GLY A 66 -19.34 -1.39 15.19
N PRO A 67 -20.15 -2.07 16.01
CA PRO A 67 -21.12 -1.39 16.89
C PRO A 67 -20.48 -0.46 17.92
N THR A 68 -19.28 -0.79 18.42
CA THR A 68 -18.55 0.03 19.39
C THR A 68 -18.07 1.33 18.74
N PHE A 69 -17.55 1.26 17.52
CA PHE A 69 -17.15 2.45 16.74
C PHE A 69 -18.37 3.34 16.45
N MET A 70 -19.49 2.75 16.05
CA MET A 70 -20.76 3.48 15.88
C MET A 70 -21.20 4.19 17.16
N LYS A 71 -21.08 3.52 18.32
CA LYS A 71 -21.42 4.10 19.64
C LYS A 71 -20.47 5.22 20.04
N ALA A 72 -19.19 5.13 19.66
CA ALA A 72 -18.18 6.15 19.90
C ALA A 72 -18.30 7.37 18.96
N GLY A 73 -19.22 7.32 17.98
CA GLY A 73 -19.41 8.39 17.00
C GLY A 73 -18.53 8.28 15.75
N LEU A 74 -17.74 7.21 15.63
CA LEU A 74 -16.91 6.92 14.45
C LEU A 74 -17.78 6.26 13.37
N LYS A 75 -18.51 7.09 12.63
CA LYS A 75 -19.49 6.66 11.63
C LYS A 75 -19.62 7.68 10.50
N GLY A 76 -19.79 7.17 9.29
CA GLY A 76 -19.94 7.96 8.07
C GLY A 76 -21.21 7.60 7.31
N LYS A 77 -21.74 8.54 6.53
CA LYS A 77 -22.88 8.29 5.62
C LYS A 77 -22.37 7.89 4.24
N ASP A 78 -22.93 6.83 3.67
CA ASP A 78 -22.66 6.50 2.27
C ASP A 78 -23.35 7.49 1.34
N MET A 79 -22.55 8.43 0.82
CA MET A 79 -23.00 9.51 -0.05
C MET A 79 -23.40 9.02 -1.44
N SER A 80 -23.01 7.80 -1.81
CA SER A 80 -23.26 7.18 -3.11
C SER A 80 -24.52 6.32 -3.14
N LYS A 81 -25.40 6.44 -2.13
CA LYS A 81 -26.65 5.67 -2.00
C LYS A 81 -27.88 6.55 -1.75
N ARG A 82 -29.06 6.02 -2.10
CA ARG A 82 -30.37 6.62 -1.81
C ARG A 82 -30.70 6.67 -0.31
N ASP A 83 -30.41 5.60 0.42
CA ASP A 83 -30.78 5.43 1.83
C ASP A 83 -29.83 6.17 2.79
N LYS A 84 -28.63 6.55 2.33
CA LYS A 84 -27.60 7.30 3.08
C LYS A 84 -27.39 6.77 4.50
N LYS A 85 -27.35 5.45 4.61
CA LYS A 85 -27.20 4.76 5.89
C LYS A 85 -25.85 5.13 6.52
N GLU A 86 -25.85 5.30 7.84
CA GLU A 86 -24.61 5.44 8.61
C GLU A 86 -23.99 4.06 8.84
N ILE A 87 -22.71 3.94 8.51
CA ILE A 87 -21.91 2.73 8.70
C ILE A 87 -20.65 3.06 9.52
N PRO A 88 -20.05 2.07 10.22
CA PRO A 88 -18.86 2.31 11.02
C PRO A 88 -17.71 2.85 10.16
N GLU A 89 -17.02 3.85 10.66
CA GLU A 89 -15.85 4.47 10.01
C GLU A 89 -14.55 4.08 10.72
N THR A 90 -13.40 4.38 10.13
CA THR A 90 -12.08 4.11 10.73
C THR A 90 -11.79 2.61 10.96
N MET A 91 -12.44 1.70 10.22
CA MET A 91 -12.17 0.25 10.34
C MET A 91 -10.79 -0.16 9.81
N GLY A 92 -10.14 0.73 9.06
CA GLY A 92 -8.72 0.65 8.72
C GLY A 92 -7.81 0.56 9.94
N ALA A 93 -8.20 1.16 11.07
CA ALA A 93 -7.44 1.08 12.31
C ALA A 93 -7.40 -0.36 12.86
N VAL A 94 -8.53 -1.08 12.82
CA VAL A 94 -8.60 -2.49 13.24
C VAL A 94 -7.70 -3.34 12.35
N CYS A 95 -7.78 -3.13 11.03
CA CYS A 95 -6.93 -3.78 10.04
C CYS A 95 -5.43 -3.56 10.32
N ALA A 96 -5.02 -2.31 10.53
CA ALA A 96 -3.64 -1.94 10.77
C ALA A 96 -3.09 -2.46 12.11
N VAL A 97 -3.89 -2.41 13.19
CA VAL A 97 -3.49 -2.95 14.51
C VAL A 97 -3.28 -4.46 14.45
N VAL A 98 -4.18 -5.21 13.80
CA VAL A 98 -4.00 -6.65 13.62
C VAL A 98 -2.72 -6.94 12.83
N TYR A 99 -2.47 -6.20 11.76
CA TYR A 99 -1.23 -6.35 10.98
C TYR A 99 0.02 -6.11 11.82
N LEU A 100 0.05 -5.04 12.61
CA LEU A 100 1.18 -4.72 13.49
C LEU A 100 1.46 -5.86 14.49
N LEU A 101 0.41 -6.37 15.14
CA LEU A 101 0.55 -7.49 16.08
C LEU A 101 1.10 -8.74 15.38
N ILE A 102 0.60 -9.04 14.18
CA ILE A 102 1.05 -10.18 13.38
C ILE A 102 2.53 -10.04 13.00
N ILE A 103 2.95 -8.88 12.48
CA ILE A 103 4.35 -8.66 12.09
C ILE A 103 5.28 -8.71 13.32
N ILE A 104 4.87 -8.16 14.46
CA ILE A 104 5.66 -8.24 15.70
C ILE A 104 5.89 -9.69 16.11
N VAL A 105 4.84 -10.52 16.08
CA VAL A 105 4.94 -11.96 16.41
C VAL A 105 5.74 -12.73 15.35
N PHE A 106 5.76 -12.25 14.11
CA PHE A 106 6.51 -12.86 13.01
C PHE A 106 8.02 -12.58 13.07
N ILE A 107 8.49 -11.50 13.71
CA ILE A 107 9.92 -11.10 13.74
C ILE A 107 10.89 -12.27 14.05
N PRO A 108 10.64 -13.17 15.03
CA PRO A 108 11.59 -14.24 15.33
C PRO A 108 11.77 -15.27 14.21
N PHE A 109 10.81 -15.41 13.28
CA PHE A 109 10.82 -16.48 12.28
C PHE A 109 11.93 -16.32 11.23
N PRO A 110 12.13 -15.15 10.59
CA PRO A 110 13.27 -14.91 9.70
C PRO A 110 14.64 -15.18 10.35
N PHE A 111 14.74 -15.03 11.67
CA PHE A 111 15.98 -15.17 12.45
C PHE A 111 16.03 -16.49 13.23
N TYR A 112 15.13 -17.44 13.00
CA TYR A 112 15.01 -18.65 13.81
C TYR A 112 16.35 -19.40 13.93
N LYS A 113 17.03 -19.60 12.80
CA LYS A 113 18.36 -20.22 12.76
C LYS A 113 19.39 -19.47 13.60
N ASP A 114 19.41 -18.15 13.47
CA ASP A 114 20.37 -17.30 14.17
C ASP A 114 20.14 -17.29 15.68
N ILE A 115 18.87 -17.30 16.10
CA ILE A 115 18.44 -17.38 17.50
C ILE A 115 18.81 -18.75 18.07
N VAL A 116 18.50 -19.84 17.37
CA VAL A 116 18.85 -21.19 17.80
C VAL A 116 20.36 -21.32 17.90
N ALA A 117 21.13 -20.89 16.90
CA ALA A 117 22.60 -20.95 16.95
C ALA A 117 23.18 -20.13 18.13
N ALA A 118 22.64 -18.94 18.40
CA ALA A 118 23.07 -18.10 19.50
C ALA A 118 22.71 -18.66 20.89
N THR A 119 21.58 -19.36 21.02
CA THR A 119 21.09 -19.89 22.31
C THR A 119 21.53 -21.33 22.60
N SER A 120 21.84 -22.12 21.57
CA SER A 120 22.32 -23.52 21.68
C SER A 120 23.76 -23.64 22.18
N GLY A 121 24.48 -22.51 22.30
CA GLY A 121 25.86 -22.42 22.80
C GLY A 121 26.07 -22.84 24.26
N GLY A 122 25.05 -23.44 24.91
CA GLY A 122 25.11 -24.01 26.25
C GLY A 122 25.16 -25.54 26.34
N GLY A 123 25.08 -26.32 25.24
CA GLY A 123 25.13 -27.79 25.44
C GLY A 123 24.93 -28.81 24.32
N ASN A 124 24.77 -28.47 23.03
CA ASN A 124 24.76 -29.51 21.99
C ASN A 124 25.41 -29.06 20.67
N ARG A 125 26.29 -29.90 20.14
CA ARG A 125 27.40 -29.57 19.23
C ARG A 125 27.17 -29.93 17.74
N ASP A 126 25.93 -30.12 17.29
CA ASP A 126 25.70 -30.77 15.99
C ASP A 126 25.22 -29.86 14.85
N VAL A 127 25.44 -28.54 14.93
CA VAL A 127 25.21 -27.64 13.77
C VAL A 127 26.51 -27.00 13.31
N VAL A 128 27.46 -27.85 12.92
CA VAL A 128 28.58 -27.44 12.06
C VAL A 128 28.21 -27.84 10.64
N ARG A 129 27.80 -26.87 9.80
CA ARG A 129 27.70 -27.12 8.36
C ARG A 129 29.01 -26.74 7.70
N GLU A 130 29.87 -27.74 7.48
CA GLU A 130 30.84 -27.72 6.40
C GLU A 130 30.08 -27.53 5.09
N GLY A 131 30.21 -26.38 4.43
CA GLY A 131 29.53 -26.19 3.14
C GLY A 131 29.74 -24.89 2.39
N GLY A 132 30.59 -23.97 2.86
CA GLY A 132 30.86 -22.70 2.14
C GLY A 132 32.33 -22.34 1.98
N LEU A 133 33.25 -23.12 2.57
CA LEU A 133 34.67 -22.75 2.65
C LEU A 133 35.62 -23.89 2.22
N LYS A 134 35.15 -24.84 1.41
CA LYS A 134 36.03 -25.83 0.74
C LYS A 134 36.40 -25.43 -0.69
N ASP A 135 35.71 -24.45 -1.28
CA ASP A 135 35.99 -24.00 -2.65
C ASP A 135 37.16 -23.00 -2.77
N PHE A 136 37.76 -22.57 -1.66
CA PHE A 136 38.85 -21.58 -1.64
C PHE A 136 40.20 -22.11 -1.15
N GLY A 137 40.38 -23.42 -1.01
CA GLY A 137 41.71 -24.04 -0.83
C GLY A 137 42.55 -23.52 0.35
N MET A 138 41.94 -22.92 1.37
CA MET A 138 42.62 -22.46 2.57
C MET A 138 42.34 -23.41 3.72
N ASP A 139 43.34 -24.22 4.09
CA ASP A 139 43.39 -24.90 5.37
C ASP A 139 43.49 -23.84 6.48
N VAL A 140 42.41 -23.63 7.22
CA VAL A 140 42.42 -22.76 8.41
C VAL A 140 42.38 -23.65 9.65
N GLU A 141 43.52 -23.70 10.35
CA GLU A 141 43.66 -24.29 11.67
C GLU A 141 42.64 -23.70 12.67
N ASN A 142 41.87 -24.57 13.31
CA ASN A 142 41.28 -24.45 14.64
C ASN A 142 40.98 -23.02 15.17
N GLY A 143 39.95 -22.38 14.64
CA GLY A 143 39.34 -21.18 15.21
C GLY A 143 37.83 -21.36 15.37
N ARG A 144 37.29 -21.13 16.57
CA ARG A 144 35.84 -21.19 16.88
C ARG A 144 35.06 -20.29 15.92
N PHE A 145 34.22 -20.87 15.06
CA PHE A 145 33.24 -20.10 14.29
C PHE A 145 32.14 -19.57 15.24
N LEU A 146 32.34 -18.36 15.77
CA LEU A 146 31.29 -17.63 16.49
C LEU A 146 30.23 -17.20 15.49
N HIS A 147 29.07 -17.86 15.51
CA HIS A 147 27.91 -17.43 14.74
C HIS A 147 27.48 -16.03 15.19
N ARG A 148 27.70 -15.01 14.34
CA ARG A 148 27.33 -13.62 14.63
C ARG A 148 25.88 -13.36 14.21
N PHE A 149 25.04 -12.97 15.16
CA PHE A 149 23.64 -12.64 14.91
C PHE A 149 23.50 -11.47 13.90
N PRO A 150 22.61 -11.55 12.90
CA PRO A 150 22.49 -10.54 11.84
C PRO A 150 21.71 -9.31 12.29
N HIS A 151 22.35 -8.47 13.10
CA HIS A 151 21.72 -7.28 13.70
C HIS A 151 21.22 -6.23 12.69
N SER A 152 21.90 -6.05 11.55
CA SER A 152 21.47 -5.10 10.50
C SER A 152 20.16 -5.52 9.85
N LYS A 153 20.01 -6.82 9.54
CA LYS A 153 18.75 -7.39 9.06
C LYS A 153 17.65 -7.16 10.11
N LEU A 154 17.90 -7.47 11.38
CA LEU A 154 16.92 -7.25 12.45
C LEU A 154 16.54 -5.75 12.57
N ALA A 155 17.50 -4.83 12.45
CA ALA A 155 17.25 -3.39 12.48
C ALA A 155 16.32 -2.94 11.35
N SER A 156 16.43 -3.54 10.16
CA SER A 156 15.51 -3.29 9.04
C SER A 156 14.06 -3.70 9.37
N TYR A 157 13.83 -4.87 10.01
CA TYR A 157 12.48 -5.27 10.45
C TYR A 157 11.95 -4.36 11.57
N LEU A 158 12.78 -4.05 12.57
CA LEU A 158 12.36 -3.22 13.70
C LEU A 158 12.06 -1.77 13.29
N SER A 159 12.87 -1.19 12.40
CA SER A 159 12.61 0.16 11.87
C SER A 159 11.36 0.20 11.01
N ALA A 160 11.10 -0.82 10.19
CA ALA A 160 9.85 -0.95 9.45
C ALA A 160 8.64 -0.98 10.40
N VAL A 161 8.68 -1.80 11.45
CA VAL A 161 7.60 -1.87 12.45
C VAL A 161 7.44 -0.54 13.18
N LEU A 162 8.52 0.12 13.58
CA LEU A 162 8.45 1.41 14.26
C LEU A 162 7.86 2.51 13.37
N SER A 163 8.22 2.53 12.08
CA SER A 163 7.62 3.42 11.10
C SER A 163 6.13 3.15 10.87
N LEU A 164 5.73 1.88 10.80
CA LEU A 164 4.32 1.50 10.68
C LEU A 164 3.52 1.85 11.94
N GLN A 165 4.06 1.59 13.13
CA GLN A 165 3.42 2.00 14.39
C GLN A 165 3.22 3.50 14.42
N SER A 166 4.24 4.28 14.04
CA SER A 166 4.18 5.74 14.01
C SER A 166 3.09 6.23 13.05
N VAL A 167 3.03 5.69 11.83
CA VAL A 167 2.02 6.13 10.84
C VAL A 167 0.60 5.70 11.25
N VAL A 168 0.45 4.53 11.86
CA VAL A 168 -0.87 4.03 12.30
C VAL A 168 -1.38 4.85 13.48
N ILE A 169 -0.53 5.19 14.45
CA ILE A 169 -0.92 6.06 15.57
C ILE A 169 -1.34 7.44 15.05
N LEU A 170 -0.54 8.03 14.17
CA LEU A 170 -0.84 9.35 13.61
C LEU A 170 -2.07 9.32 12.70
N GLY A 171 -2.29 8.24 11.95
CA GLY A 171 -3.47 8.04 11.12
C GLY A 171 -4.76 7.87 11.93
N ILE A 172 -4.71 7.10 13.02
CA ILE A 172 -5.82 7.02 13.97
C ILE A 172 -6.07 8.40 14.58
N GLY A 173 -5.02 9.12 14.97
CA GLY A 173 -5.15 10.51 15.44
C GLY A 173 -5.81 11.41 14.39
N ASP A 174 -5.49 11.23 13.11
CA ASP A 174 -6.08 12.00 12.03
C ASP A 174 -7.58 11.75 11.87
N ASP A 175 -7.98 10.48 11.84
CA ASP A 175 -9.39 10.08 11.78
C ASP A 175 -10.18 10.55 13.03
N LEU A 176 -9.55 10.61 14.20
CA LEU A 176 -10.20 11.04 15.44
C LEU A 176 -10.31 12.56 15.59
N PHE A 177 -9.35 13.32 15.08
CA PHE A 177 -9.24 14.77 15.32
C PHE A 177 -9.51 15.64 14.08
N ASP A 178 -9.70 15.06 12.89
CA ASP A 178 -9.80 15.75 11.59
C ASP A 178 -8.72 16.83 11.45
N ILE A 179 -7.45 16.40 11.45
CA ILE A 179 -6.31 17.30 11.49
C ILE A 179 -6.28 18.17 10.22
N ARG A 180 -5.81 19.42 10.33
CA ARG A 180 -5.69 20.31 9.16
C ARG A 180 -4.71 19.74 8.13
N TRP A 181 -5.05 19.87 6.84
CA TRP A 181 -4.28 19.31 5.70
C TRP A 181 -2.77 19.60 5.71
N ARG A 182 -2.37 20.80 6.18
CA ARG A 182 -0.95 21.21 6.28
C ARG A 182 -0.12 20.30 7.20
N HIS A 183 -0.74 19.73 8.22
CA HIS A 183 -0.08 18.78 9.12
C HIS A 183 -0.22 17.35 8.57
N LYS A 184 -1.38 17.01 7.97
CA LYS A 184 -1.62 15.73 7.29
C LYS A 184 -0.52 15.38 6.30
N PHE A 185 -0.08 16.37 5.50
CA PHE A 185 0.96 16.18 4.49
C PHE A 185 2.29 15.65 5.05
N PHE A 186 2.71 16.10 6.25
CA PHE A 186 4.00 15.74 6.84
C PHE A 186 3.96 14.54 7.80
N ILE A 187 2.77 14.03 8.16
CA ILE A 187 2.61 12.86 9.03
C ILE A 187 3.46 11.67 8.54
N PRO A 188 3.39 11.26 7.25
CA PRO A 188 4.18 10.13 6.80
C PRO A 188 5.69 10.39 6.78
N ALA A 189 6.11 11.64 6.56
CA ALA A 189 7.52 12.02 6.57
C ALA A 189 8.13 11.75 7.95
N VAL A 190 7.46 12.21 9.01
CA VAL A 190 7.89 11.99 10.40
C VAL A 190 7.86 10.49 10.73
N ALA A 191 6.80 9.78 10.34
CA ALA A 191 6.70 8.35 10.56
C ALA A 191 7.78 7.53 9.82
N SER A 192 8.36 8.04 8.73
CA SER A 192 9.43 7.37 7.98
C SER A 192 10.84 7.53 8.55
N ILE A 193 11.03 8.39 9.57
CA ILE A 193 12.37 8.64 10.16
C ILE A 193 13.12 7.35 10.56
N PRO A 194 12.50 6.36 11.24
CA PRO A 194 13.17 5.11 11.59
C PRO A 194 13.81 4.38 10.41
N ILE A 195 13.08 4.20 9.30
CA ILE A 195 13.62 3.52 8.12
C ILE A 195 14.70 4.34 7.42
N LEU A 196 14.62 5.68 7.45
CA LEU A 196 15.66 6.55 6.87
C LEU A 196 16.97 6.47 7.66
N ILE A 197 16.90 6.38 8.99
CA ILE A 197 18.07 6.21 9.85
C ILE A 197 18.71 4.84 9.62
N VAL A 198 17.93 3.77 9.59
CA VAL A 198 18.47 2.43 9.29
C VAL A 198 19.07 2.38 7.89
N TYR A 199 18.44 3.03 6.90
CA TYR A 199 19.01 3.12 5.56
C TYR A 199 20.37 3.83 5.56
N PHE A 200 20.51 4.90 6.33
CA PHE A 200 21.76 5.63 6.48
C PHE A 200 22.87 4.81 7.14
N VAL A 201 22.55 4.04 8.18
CA VAL A 201 23.55 3.27 8.94
C VAL A 201 23.95 1.98 8.21
N ASP A 202 22.98 1.24 7.65
CA ASP A 202 23.23 -0.12 7.13
C ASP A 202 23.61 -0.14 5.65
N PHE A 203 23.03 0.76 4.83
CA PHE A 203 23.31 0.79 3.38
C PHE A 203 24.17 1.99 2.99
N GLY A 204 23.74 3.21 3.34
CA GLY A 204 24.45 4.45 2.99
C GLY A 204 24.58 4.73 1.49
N VAL A 205 24.00 3.89 0.63
CA VAL A 205 24.10 4.02 -0.83
C VAL A 205 23.17 5.11 -1.31
N THR A 206 23.75 6.21 -1.78
CA THR A 206 23.03 7.40 -2.26
C THR A 206 23.35 7.70 -3.72
N GLN A 207 23.95 6.72 -4.41
CA GLN A 207 24.21 6.75 -5.84
C GLN A 207 23.01 6.18 -6.59
N ILE A 208 22.64 6.82 -7.69
CA ILE A 208 21.63 6.29 -8.60
C ILE A 208 22.26 5.95 -9.94
N VAL A 209 21.79 4.85 -10.52
CA VAL A 209 22.09 4.49 -11.91
C VAL A 209 21.36 5.45 -12.84
N ILE A 210 22.11 6.11 -13.72
CA ILE A 210 21.60 7.06 -14.71
C ILE A 210 21.22 6.33 -16.01
N PRO A 211 20.03 6.63 -16.60
CA PRO A 211 19.64 6.16 -17.92
C PRO A 211 20.70 6.43 -19.00
N ILE A 212 20.93 5.48 -19.92
CA ILE A 212 21.92 5.57 -21.02
C ILE A 212 21.90 6.92 -21.75
N PRO A 213 20.73 7.50 -22.13
CA PRO A 213 20.69 8.78 -22.84
C PRO A 213 21.26 9.96 -22.05
N LEU A 214 21.31 9.87 -20.71
CA LEU A 214 21.76 10.93 -19.82
C LEU A 214 23.20 10.71 -19.31
N GLN A 215 23.76 9.53 -19.51
CA GLN A 215 25.13 9.19 -19.07
C GLN A 215 26.22 10.13 -19.61
N PRO A 216 26.14 10.65 -20.86
CA PRO A 216 27.15 11.62 -21.35
C PRO A 216 27.26 12.90 -20.52
N TYR A 217 26.21 13.28 -19.80
CA TYR A 217 26.16 14.52 -19.02
C TYR A 217 26.41 14.30 -17.53
N LEU A 218 26.04 13.13 -17.00
CA LEU A 218 25.97 12.87 -15.55
C LEU A 218 26.81 11.67 -15.09
N GLY A 219 27.44 10.94 -16.03
CA GLY A 219 28.10 9.67 -15.75
C GLY A 219 27.12 8.51 -15.59
N GLU A 220 27.66 7.30 -15.35
CA GLU A 220 26.84 6.09 -15.15
C GLU A 220 26.17 6.04 -13.77
N LEU A 221 26.90 6.50 -12.75
CA LEU A 221 26.45 6.60 -11.37
C LEU A 221 26.49 8.07 -10.94
N PHE A 222 25.36 8.57 -10.47
CA PHE A 222 25.25 9.95 -9.99
C PHE A 222 25.01 9.98 -8.48
N GLN A 223 25.86 10.72 -7.77
CA GLN A 223 25.83 10.86 -6.32
C GLN A 223 24.80 11.92 -5.90
N LEU A 224 23.66 11.51 -5.37
CA LEU A 224 22.62 12.44 -4.89
C LEU A 224 22.86 12.93 -3.46
N GLY A 225 23.54 12.13 -2.63
CA GLY A 225 23.78 12.46 -1.22
C GLY A 225 22.47 12.77 -0.46
N PRO A 226 22.35 13.92 0.23
CA PRO A 226 21.14 14.29 0.99
C PRO A 226 19.84 14.30 0.17
N LEU A 227 19.92 14.60 -1.13
CA LEU A 227 18.75 14.61 -2.02
C LEU A 227 18.11 13.22 -2.14
N TYR A 228 18.88 12.14 -1.95
CA TYR A 228 18.36 10.78 -1.95
C TYR A 228 17.46 10.51 -0.72
N TYR A 229 17.79 11.08 0.44
CA TYR A 229 16.93 11.01 1.64
C TYR A 229 15.66 11.83 1.48
N ILE A 230 15.74 12.99 0.84
CA ILE A 230 14.54 13.77 0.47
C ILE A 230 13.66 12.98 -0.49
N TYR A 231 14.25 12.27 -1.45
CA TYR A 231 13.53 11.36 -2.34
C TYR A 231 12.82 10.25 -1.57
N MET A 232 13.51 9.53 -0.68
CA MET A 232 12.89 8.46 0.13
C MET A 232 11.77 8.99 1.02
N ALA A 233 11.98 10.14 1.68
CA ALA A 233 10.92 10.81 2.45
C ALA A 233 9.73 11.20 1.55
N SER A 234 10.00 11.67 0.32
CA SER A 234 8.95 12.00 -0.65
C SER A 234 8.16 10.78 -1.09
N ILE A 235 8.79 9.60 -1.24
CA ILE A 235 8.10 8.33 -1.49
C ILE A 235 7.20 7.97 -0.31
N ALA A 236 7.70 8.11 0.92
CA ALA A 236 6.93 7.85 2.14
C ALA A 236 5.76 8.83 2.33
N ILE A 237 5.86 10.08 1.86
CA ILE A 237 4.73 11.02 1.80
C ILE A 237 3.77 10.64 0.67
N PHE A 238 4.30 10.34 -0.51
CA PHE A 238 3.52 10.14 -1.71
C PHE A 238 2.61 8.91 -1.61
N CYS A 239 3.14 7.74 -1.23
CA CYS A 239 2.36 6.50 -1.29
C CYS A 239 1.07 6.58 -0.43
N PRO A 240 1.13 6.93 0.88
CA PRO A 240 -0.03 7.20 1.74
C PRO A 240 -1.06 8.16 1.15
N ASN A 241 -0.61 9.34 0.75
CA ASN A 241 -1.50 10.41 0.29
C ASN A 241 -2.10 10.09 -1.08
N SER A 242 -1.36 9.42 -1.95
CA SER A 242 -1.81 9.10 -3.31
C SER A 242 -2.97 8.09 -3.32
N ILE A 243 -2.97 7.13 -2.38
CA ILE A 243 -4.11 6.22 -2.14
C ILE A 243 -5.28 7.00 -1.55
N ASN A 244 -5.02 7.85 -0.56
CA ASN A 244 -6.05 8.66 0.10
C ASN A 244 -6.81 9.58 -0.89
N ILE A 245 -6.12 10.23 -1.83
CA ILE A 245 -6.78 11.10 -2.81
C ILE A 245 -7.45 10.35 -3.98
N LEU A 246 -7.20 9.03 -4.13
CA LEU A 246 -7.88 8.16 -5.10
C LEU A 246 -8.91 7.30 -4.36
N ALA A 247 -9.89 7.97 -3.74
CA ALA A 247 -10.85 7.40 -2.80
C ALA A 247 -12.28 7.90 -3.07
N GLY A 248 -13.25 7.36 -2.32
CA GLY A 248 -14.61 7.90 -2.27
C GLY A 248 -15.68 7.10 -3.01
N ILE A 249 -15.35 5.88 -3.44
CA ILE A 249 -16.35 4.87 -3.85
C ILE A 249 -16.08 3.56 -3.12
N ASN A 250 -17.14 2.82 -2.82
CA ASN A 250 -17.09 1.62 -1.99
C ASN A 250 -16.05 0.59 -2.48
N GLY A 251 -15.06 0.29 -1.65
CA GLY A 251 -14.05 -0.72 -1.90
C GLY A 251 -12.76 -0.22 -2.54
N ILE A 252 -12.69 1.01 -3.08
CA ILE A 252 -11.60 1.41 -3.98
C ILE A 252 -10.24 1.54 -3.28
N GLU A 253 -10.21 2.03 -2.04
CA GLU A 253 -8.99 2.25 -1.27
C GLU A 253 -8.30 0.92 -0.98
N VAL A 254 -9.07 -0.08 -0.54
CA VAL A 254 -8.57 -1.42 -0.19
C VAL A 254 -8.24 -2.23 -1.44
N SER A 255 -9.13 -2.21 -2.44
CA SER A 255 -8.95 -3.02 -3.64
C SER A 255 -7.78 -2.56 -4.51
N GLN A 256 -7.57 -1.24 -4.68
CA GLN A 256 -6.39 -0.75 -5.42
C GLN A 256 -5.09 -1.15 -4.71
N SER A 257 -5.09 -1.07 -3.37
CA SER A 257 -3.95 -1.45 -2.53
C SER A 257 -3.66 -2.95 -2.63
N LEU A 258 -4.69 -3.79 -2.69
CA LEU A 258 -4.53 -5.23 -2.93
C LEU A 258 -3.95 -5.53 -4.32
N ILE A 259 -4.41 -4.86 -5.39
CA ILE A 259 -3.83 -5.04 -6.73
C ILE A 259 -2.34 -4.66 -6.73
N ILE A 260 -1.98 -3.53 -6.11
CA ILE A 260 -0.58 -3.11 -5.97
C ILE A 260 0.23 -4.16 -5.18
N ALA A 261 -0.32 -4.67 -4.07
CA ALA A 261 0.35 -5.70 -3.27
C ALA A 261 0.55 -7.01 -4.04
N PHE A 262 -0.44 -7.47 -4.82
CA PHE A 262 -0.30 -8.65 -5.65
C PHE A 262 0.74 -8.46 -6.77
N LEU A 263 0.82 -7.27 -7.36
CA LEU A 263 1.85 -6.94 -8.36
C LEU A 263 3.24 -6.88 -7.72
N LEU A 264 3.37 -6.37 -6.50
CA LEU A 264 4.63 -6.42 -5.74
C LEU A 264 5.02 -7.86 -5.39
N VAL A 265 4.09 -8.69 -4.92
CA VAL A 265 4.34 -10.12 -4.67
C VAL A 265 4.78 -10.83 -5.96
N LEU A 266 4.13 -10.52 -7.09
CA LEU A 266 4.55 -11.05 -8.40
C LEU A 266 5.98 -10.61 -8.73
N ASN A 267 6.29 -9.32 -8.58
CA ASN A 267 7.64 -8.81 -8.78
C ASN A 267 8.66 -9.54 -7.90
N ASP A 268 8.40 -9.64 -6.60
CA ASP A 268 9.31 -10.24 -5.64
C ASP A 268 9.52 -11.72 -5.93
N THR A 269 8.46 -12.45 -6.28
CA THR A 269 8.53 -13.87 -6.64
C THR A 269 9.42 -14.10 -7.86
N LEU A 270 9.46 -13.19 -8.83
CA LEU A 270 10.35 -13.32 -10.00
C LEU A 270 11.83 -13.39 -9.57
N TYR A 271 12.25 -12.63 -8.55
CA TYR A 271 13.62 -12.67 -8.01
C TYR A 271 13.91 -13.89 -7.13
N LEU A 272 12.88 -14.64 -6.73
CA LEU A 272 13.03 -15.93 -6.06
C LEU A 272 13.16 -17.08 -7.07
N LEU A 273 12.69 -16.89 -8.30
CA LEU A 273 12.75 -17.88 -9.38
C LEU A 273 14.02 -17.76 -10.24
N THR A 274 14.76 -16.66 -10.15
CA THR A 274 16.07 -16.51 -10.80
C THR A 274 17.12 -17.44 -10.19
N PRO A 275 18.15 -17.87 -10.95
CA PRO A 275 19.21 -18.74 -10.44
C PRO A 275 19.84 -18.20 -9.14
N TYR A 276 19.91 -19.06 -8.13
CA TYR A 276 20.49 -18.72 -6.84
C TYR A 276 22.03 -18.77 -6.91
N PRO A 277 22.76 -17.83 -6.27
CA PRO A 277 22.28 -16.71 -5.47
C PRO A 277 22.10 -15.42 -6.28
N HIS A 278 20.89 -14.84 -6.25
CA HIS A 278 20.65 -13.50 -6.76
C HIS A 278 20.88 -12.47 -5.63
N PRO A 279 21.64 -11.38 -5.83
CA PRO A 279 21.98 -10.41 -4.77
C PRO A 279 20.76 -9.77 -4.09
N ALA A 280 19.63 -9.65 -4.81
CA ALA A 280 18.41 -9.03 -4.30
C ALA A 280 17.44 -10.01 -3.60
N THR A 281 17.73 -11.32 -3.53
CA THR A 281 16.79 -12.31 -2.98
C THR A 281 16.36 -11.98 -1.55
N ASP A 282 17.30 -11.56 -0.68
CA ASP A 282 16.99 -11.20 0.71
C ASP A 282 16.07 -9.97 0.82
N SER A 283 16.26 -8.97 -0.04
CA SER A 283 15.42 -7.76 -0.11
C SER A 283 14.00 -8.08 -0.56
N HIS A 284 13.85 -8.98 -1.53
CA HIS A 284 12.53 -9.43 -2.00
C HIS A 284 11.85 -10.38 -1.00
N LEU A 285 12.61 -11.21 -0.26
CA LEU A 285 12.07 -11.98 0.85
C LEU A 285 11.54 -11.09 1.99
N PHE A 286 12.29 -10.05 2.36
CA PHE A 286 11.83 -9.04 3.32
C PHE A 286 10.50 -8.42 2.90
N SER A 287 10.40 -8.01 1.63
CA SER A 287 9.17 -7.45 1.06
C SER A 287 8.01 -8.45 1.10
N LEU A 288 8.21 -9.69 0.67
CA LEU A 288 7.20 -10.75 0.74
C LEU A 288 6.68 -10.97 2.17
N TYR A 289 7.57 -10.95 3.16
CA TYR A 289 7.17 -11.15 4.55
C TYR A 289 6.29 -10.03 5.11
N MET A 290 6.43 -8.81 4.60
CA MET A 290 5.55 -7.68 4.92
C MET A 290 4.24 -7.72 4.11
N LEU A 291 4.33 -8.06 2.81
CA LEU A 291 3.19 -8.02 1.90
C LEU A 291 2.17 -9.14 2.15
N LEU A 292 2.60 -10.35 2.52
CA LEU A 292 1.67 -11.47 2.73
C LEU A 292 0.68 -11.18 3.88
N PRO A 293 1.10 -10.81 5.11
CA PRO A 293 0.15 -10.43 6.16
C PRO A 293 -0.68 -9.20 5.81
N PHE A 294 -0.13 -8.26 5.03
CA PHE A 294 -0.86 -7.07 4.55
C PHE A 294 -2.03 -7.47 3.64
N ILE A 295 -1.81 -8.42 2.73
CA ILE A 295 -2.85 -9.01 1.88
C ILE A 295 -3.91 -9.69 2.75
N GLY A 296 -3.50 -10.47 3.75
CA GLY A 296 -4.41 -11.12 4.70
C GLY A 296 -5.37 -10.14 5.38
N VAL A 297 -4.85 -9.09 6.02
CA VAL A 297 -5.71 -8.09 6.69
C VAL A 297 -6.54 -7.27 5.71
N SER A 298 -6.01 -6.97 4.51
CA SER A 298 -6.69 -6.15 3.51
C SER A 298 -7.81 -6.93 2.82
N LEU A 299 -7.64 -8.22 2.54
CA LEU A 299 -8.72 -9.08 2.04
C LEU A 299 -9.87 -9.19 3.04
N ALA A 300 -9.55 -9.29 4.33
CA ALA A 300 -10.56 -9.28 5.39
C ALA A 300 -11.30 -7.94 5.46
N LEU A 301 -10.60 -6.81 5.40
CA LEU A 301 -11.24 -5.49 5.35
C LEU A 301 -12.10 -5.32 4.09
N LEU A 302 -11.59 -5.74 2.93
CA LEU A 302 -12.32 -5.68 1.66
C LEU A 302 -13.63 -6.45 1.73
N SER A 303 -13.67 -7.61 2.39
CA SER A 303 -14.92 -8.39 2.50
C SER A 303 -16.07 -7.64 3.19
N HIS A 304 -15.75 -6.67 4.05
CA HIS A 304 -16.73 -5.79 4.70
C HIS A 304 -16.89 -4.44 3.98
N ASN A 305 -15.85 -3.96 3.30
CA ASN A 305 -15.81 -2.65 2.64
C ASN A 305 -16.24 -2.68 1.17
N TRP A 306 -16.25 -3.85 0.53
CA TRP A 306 -16.66 -4.01 -0.86
C TRP A 306 -18.12 -3.60 -1.06
N TYR A 307 -18.47 -3.17 -2.27
CA TYR A 307 -19.81 -2.75 -2.62
C TYR A 307 -20.85 -3.88 -2.39
N PRO A 308 -22.01 -3.58 -1.76
CA PRO A 308 -22.32 -2.37 -1.00
C PRO A 308 -21.60 -2.39 0.37
N SER A 309 -20.89 -1.31 0.69
CA SER A 309 -20.03 -1.29 1.86
C SER A 309 -20.80 -1.38 3.18
N SER A 310 -20.26 -2.18 4.10
CA SER A 310 -20.75 -2.27 5.48
C SER A 310 -19.88 -1.50 6.47
N VAL A 311 -18.67 -1.07 6.07
CA VAL A 311 -17.73 -0.29 6.87
C VAL A 311 -16.87 0.64 6.01
N PHE A 312 -16.52 1.82 6.49
CA PHE A 312 -15.51 2.68 5.88
C PHE A 312 -14.14 2.49 6.52
N VAL A 313 -13.11 2.66 5.69
CA VAL A 313 -11.73 2.39 6.08
C VAL A 313 -11.10 3.54 6.87
N GLY A 314 -11.45 4.79 6.55
CA GLY A 314 -10.82 5.98 7.11
C GLY A 314 -9.42 6.26 6.54
N ASP A 315 -8.87 7.42 6.88
CA ASP A 315 -7.53 7.86 6.45
C ASP A 315 -6.44 6.91 7.00
N THR A 316 -6.70 6.30 8.16
CA THR A 316 -5.80 5.33 8.78
C THR A 316 -5.40 4.20 7.82
N TYR A 317 -6.33 3.63 7.05
CA TYR A 317 -6.00 2.55 6.11
C TYR A 317 -5.10 3.05 4.98
N CYS A 318 -5.43 4.20 4.40
CA CYS A 318 -4.66 4.77 3.28
C CYS A 318 -3.22 5.05 3.70
N TYR A 319 -3.02 5.61 4.90
CA TYR A 319 -1.70 5.84 5.45
C TYR A 319 -0.95 4.55 5.76
N PHE A 320 -1.63 3.58 6.36
CA PHE A 320 -1.10 2.25 6.64
C PHE A 320 -0.63 1.54 5.35
N ALA A 321 -1.51 1.40 4.36
CA ALA A 321 -1.23 0.71 3.11
C ALA A 321 -0.08 1.38 2.34
N GLY A 322 -0.14 2.70 2.20
CA GLY A 322 0.91 3.46 1.52
C GLY A 322 2.27 3.35 2.21
N MET A 323 2.30 3.30 3.55
CA MET A 323 3.55 3.15 4.29
C MET A 323 4.13 1.73 4.17
N VAL A 324 3.29 0.68 4.14
CA VAL A 324 3.76 -0.68 3.84
C VAL A 324 4.47 -0.71 2.48
N PHE A 325 3.87 -0.10 1.45
CA PHE A 325 4.49 -0.03 0.14
C PHE A 325 5.79 0.79 0.13
N ALA A 326 5.80 1.95 0.78
CA ALA A 326 6.99 2.78 0.88
C ALA A 326 8.15 2.04 1.58
N ILE A 327 7.87 1.34 2.69
CA ILE A 327 8.86 0.53 3.42
C ILE A 327 9.41 -0.58 2.53
N CYS A 328 8.54 -1.35 1.86
CA CYS A 328 8.96 -2.42 0.96
C CYS A 328 9.81 -1.86 -0.19
N GLY A 329 9.40 -0.74 -0.80
CA GLY A 329 10.15 -0.10 -1.88
C GLY A 329 11.51 0.48 -1.46
N ILE A 330 11.58 1.09 -0.27
CA ILE A 330 12.81 1.73 0.25
C ILE A 330 13.80 0.68 0.73
N LEU A 331 13.40 -0.19 1.67
CA LEU A 331 14.28 -1.21 2.24
C LEU A 331 14.50 -2.40 1.29
N GLY A 332 13.58 -2.62 0.36
CA GLY A 332 13.73 -3.60 -0.72
C GLY A 332 14.53 -3.08 -1.93
N HIS A 333 14.94 -1.81 -1.94
CA HIS A 333 15.69 -1.17 -3.04
C HIS A 333 15.00 -1.20 -4.42
N PHE A 334 13.67 -1.28 -4.46
CA PHE A 334 12.89 -1.27 -5.72
C PHE A 334 11.85 -0.13 -5.77
N SER A 335 12.09 0.98 -5.08
CA SER A 335 11.22 2.18 -5.09
C SER A 335 10.90 2.70 -6.50
N LYS A 336 11.80 2.55 -7.47
CA LYS A 336 11.55 2.85 -8.88
C LYS A 336 10.47 1.93 -9.49
N THR A 337 10.53 0.62 -9.20
CA THR A 337 9.49 -0.34 -9.59
C THR A 337 8.17 -0.02 -8.90
N LEU A 338 8.20 0.34 -7.61
CA LEU A 338 6.99 0.74 -6.88
C LEU A 338 6.28 1.92 -7.56
N LEU A 339 7.02 2.94 -8.02
CA LEU A 339 6.44 4.06 -8.76
C LEU A 339 5.80 3.63 -10.09
N LEU A 340 6.37 2.63 -10.78
CA LEU A 340 5.74 2.07 -11.98
C LEU A 340 4.42 1.33 -11.66
N LEU A 341 4.32 0.71 -10.48
CA LEU A 341 3.07 0.07 -10.04
C LEU A 341 2.04 1.09 -9.55
N LEU A 342 2.48 2.29 -9.16
CA LEU A 342 1.65 3.40 -8.72
C LEU A 342 1.27 4.38 -9.85
N ILE A 343 1.44 4.00 -11.13
CA ILE A 343 1.12 4.88 -12.27
C ILE A 343 -0.28 5.52 -12.16
N PRO A 344 -1.36 4.78 -11.85
CA PRO A 344 -2.69 5.39 -11.71
C PRO A 344 -2.77 6.41 -10.57
N GLN A 345 -2.13 6.13 -9.44
CA GLN A 345 -2.06 7.03 -8.28
C GLN A 345 -1.23 8.27 -8.61
N THR A 346 -0.09 8.11 -9.30
CA THR A 346 0.75 9.22 -9.79
C THR A 346 -0.01 10.08 -10.78
N PHE A 347 -0.72 9.48 -11.73
CA PHE A 347 -1.56 10.20 -12.68
C PHE A 347 -2.68 10.96 -11.95
N ASN A 348 -3.43 10.32 -11.05
CA ASN A 348 -4.48 10.97 -10.27
C ASN A 348 -3.94 12.14 -9.45
N PHE A 349 -2.77 11.99 -8.83
CA PHE A 349 -2.09 13.06 -8.10
C PHE A 349 -1.75 14.24 -9.02
N LEU A 350 -1.01 14.00 -10.11
CA LEU A 350 -0.62 15.05 -11.07
C LEU A 350 -1.82 15.74 -11.68
N TYR A 351 -2.86 14.97 -12.03
CA TYR A 351 -4.11 15.50 -12.55
C TYR A 351 -4.85 16.33 -11.49
N SER A 352 -4.79 15.94 -10.21
CA SER A 352 -5.38 16.68 -9.09
C SER A 352 -4.60 17.94 -8.68
N VAL A 353 -3.32 18.10 -9.07
CA VAL A 353 -2.44 19.21 -8.62
C VAL A 353 -3.08 20.60 -8.75
N PRO A 354 -3.73 20.98 -9.87
CA PRO A 354 -4.36 22.29 -9.99
C PRO A 354 -5.38 22.57 -8.89
N GLN A 355 -6.16 21.57 -8.47
CA GLN A 355 -7.12 21.69 -7.38
C GLN A 355 -6.44 21.64 -6.01
N LEU A 356 -5.52 20.68 -5.80
CA LEU A 356 -4.86 20.49 -4.49
C LEU A 356 -4.06 21.72 -4.05
N PHE A 357 -3.37 22.36 -4.99
CA PHE A 357 -2.61 23.60 -4.73
C PHE A 357 -3.46 24.87 -4.86
N HIS A 358 -4.79 24.73 -4.98
CA HIS A 358 -5.74 25.84 -5.09
C HIS A 358 -5.42 26.81 -6.25
N LEU A 359 -4.80 26.31 -7.33
CA LEU A 359 -4.59 27.06 -8.56
C LEU A 359 -5.91 27.25 -9.32
N ILE A 360 -6.85 26.31 -9.12
CA ILE A 360 -8.26 26.41 -9.50
C ILE A 360 -9.14 26.09 -8.28
N PRO A 361 -10.45 26.45 -8.29
CA PRO A 361 -11.35 26.13 -7.19
C PRO A 361 -11.34 24.63 -6.86
N CYS A 362 -11.22 24.31 -5.57
CA CYS A 362 -11.21 22.94 -5.06
C CYS A 362 -12.33 22.77 -4.03
N PRO A 363 -13.37 21.96 -4.32
CA PRO A 363 -14.39 21.65 -3.32
C PRO A 363 -13.82 20.71 -2.25
N ARG A 364 -14.46 20.68 -1.08
CA ARG A 364 -14.08 19.78 0.02
C ARG A 364 -14.16 18.29 -0.39
N HIS A 365 -15.21 17.94 -1.12
CA HIS A 365 -15.45 16.58 -1.60
C HIS A 365 -15.35 16.53 -3.11
N ARG A 366 -14.51 15.63 -3.63
CA ARG A 366 -14.25 15.45 -5.06
C ARG A 366 -14.71 14.09 -5.61
N LEU A 367 -15.38 13.27 -4.78
CA LEU A 367 -15.96 12.01 -5.24
C LEU A 367 -17.02 12.23 -6.33
N PRO A 368 -17.30 11.24 -7.18
CA PRO A 368 -18.38 11.31 -8.15
C PRO A 368 -19.73 11.67 -7.53
N TYR A 369 -20.59 12.34 -8.31
CA TYR A 369 -21.94 12.69 -7.88
C TYR A 369 -22.88 11.50 -8.07
N TYR A 370 -23.61 11.11 -7.04
CA TYR A 370 -24.65 10.08 -7.16
C TYR A 370 -25.98 10.68 -7.59
N ASN A 371 -26.50 10.24 -8.74
CA ASN A 371 -27.81 10.64 -9.23
C ASN A 371 -28.90 9.67 -8.73
N PRO A 372 -29.80 10.11 -7.82
CA PRO A 372 -30.83 9.24 -7.26
C PRO A 372 -31.85 8.76 -8.30
N LYS A 373 -32.04 9.47 -9.42
CA LYS A 373 -33.01 9.08 -10.45
C LYS A 373 -32.50 7.91 -11.27
N THR A 374 -31.27 7.99 -11.76
CA THR A 374 -30.65 6.95 -12.60
C THR A 374 -30.00 5.83 -11.80
N ASN A 375 -29.71 6.06 -10.50
CA ASN A 375 -28.94 5.15 -9.65
C ASN A 375 -27.51 4.90 -10.18
N LEU A 376 -26.93 5.93 -10.80
CA LEU A 376 -25.58 5.92 -11.37
C LEU A 376 -24.74 7.06 -10.76
N LEU A 377 -23.43 6.91 -10.83
CA LEU A 377 -22.45 7.96 -10.56
C LEU A 377 -22.19 8.75 -11.84
N GLU A 378 -22.21 10.06 -11.71
CA GLU A 378 -21.94 11.05 -12.74
C GLU A 378 -20.72 11.90 -12.32
N PRO A 379 -20.02 12.55 -13.28
CA PRO A 379 -18.94 13.46 -12.93
C PRO A 379 -19.43 14.55 -11.97
N SER A 380 -18.80 14.70 -10.80
CA SER A 380 -19.06 15.83 -9.93
C SER A 380 -18.38 17.08 -10.49
N THR A 381 -19.03 18.23 -10.35
CA THR A 381 -18.55 19.51 -10.89
C THR A 381 -18.17 20.48 -9.77
N THR A 382 -17.31 21.42 -10.11
CA THR A 382 -16.96 22.58 -9.28
C THR A 382 -17.50 23.85 -9.93
N PRO A 383 -18.32 24.64 -9.23
CA PRO A 383 -18.83 25.90 -9.76
C PRO A 383 -17.73 26.97 -9.78
N TRP A 384 -17.77 27.81 -10.80
CA TRP A 384 -16.89 28.96 -10.97
C TRP A 384 -17.66 30.23 -10.59
N PRO A 385 -17.42 30.82 -9.40
CA PRO A 385 -18.15 32.00 -8.94
C PRO A 385 -17.80 33.26 -9.73
N SER A 386 -16.63 33.27 -10.38
CA SER A 386 -16.16 34.33 -11.25
C SER A 386 -15.50 33.70 -12.49
N PRO A 387 -15.53 34.38 -13.65
CA PRO A 387 -14.86 33.88 -14.84
C PRO A 387 -13.38 33.55 -14.58
N PRO A 388 -12.86 32.44 -15.12
CA PRO A 388 -11.48 32.04 -14.92
C PRO A 388 -10.50 33.09 -15.46
N LYS A 389 -9.37 33.25 -14.77
CA LYS A 389 -8.26 34.09 -15.25
C LYS A 389 -7.74 33.56 -16.58
N LYS A 390 -7.10 34.40 -17.41
CA LYS A 390 -6.59 34.01 -18.75
C LYS A 390 -5.77 32.70 -18.77
N HIS A 391 -4.88 32.50 -17.80
CA HIS A 391 -4.08 31.26 -17.71
C HIS A 391 -4.91 30.03 -17.30
N GLN A 392 -5.90 30.20 -16.41
CA GLN A 392 -6.84 29.15 -16.04
C GLN A 392 -7.74 28.80 -17.23
N LEU A 393 -8.25 29.81 -17.95
CA LEU A 393 -9.06 29.61 -19.15
C LEU A 393 -8.28 28.84 -20.23
N LEU A 394 -7.02 29.20 -20.48
CA LEU A 394 -6.16 28.47 -21.42
C LEU A 394 -6.00 27.01 -21.00
N LEU A 395 -5.67 26.76 -19.73
CA LEU A 395 -5.54 25.40 -19.19
C LEU A 395 -6.83 24.60 -19.35
N LEU A 396 -7.96 25.15 -18.89
CA LEU A 396 -9.27 24.49 -18.96
C LEU A 396 -9.68 24.21 -20.40
N SER A 397 -9.49 25.17 -21.31
CA SER A 397 -9.83 25.01 -22.73
C SER A 397 -8.98 23.92 -23.38
N LEU A 398 -7.69 23.85 -23.05
CA LEU A 398 -6.80 22.77 -23.53
C LEU A 398 -7.24 21.41 -22.99
N LEU A 399 -7.48 21.29 -21.68
CA LEU A 399 -7.93 20.05 -21.06
C LEU A 399 -9.28 19.58 -21.64
N HIS A 400 -10.22 20.50 -21.85
CA HIS A 400 -11.51 20.19 -22.44
C HIS A 400 -11.38 19.73 -23.90
N LYS A 401 -10.51 20.39 -24.68
CA LYS A 401 -10.20 19.97 -26.07
C LYS A 401 -9.62 18.56 -26.15
N PHE A 402 -8.86 18.13 -25.15
CA PHE A 402 -8.33 16.76 -25.04
C PHE A 402 -9.27 15.79 -24.32
N TYR A 403 -10.53 16.17 -24.09
CA TYR A 403 -11.52 15.36 -23.38
C TYR A 403 -11.08 14.95 -21.97
N LEU A 404 -10.23 15.75 -21.32
CA LEU A 404 -9.77 15.49 -19.95
C LEU A 404 -10.71 16.08 -18.91
N ILE A 405 -11.52 17.08 -19.27
CA ILE A 405 -12.54 17.66 -18.38
C ILE A 405 -13.82 17.93 -19.14
N ASP A 406 -14.93 17.92 -18.42
CA ASP A 406 -16.19 18.47 -18.89
C ASP A 406 -16.33 19.92 -18.41
N LEU A 407 -16.77 20.80 -19.31
CA LEU A 407 -16.99 22.22 -19.04
C LEU A 407 -18.42 22.58 -19.38
N ARG A 408 -19.06 23.36 -18.49
CA ARG A 408 -20.36 23.97 -18.77
C ARG A 408 -20.21 25.46 -18.96
N PHE A 409 -20.93 25.98 -19.93
CA PHE A 409 -20.89 27.38 -20.33
C PHE A 409 -22.25 28.04 -20.07
N ASN A 410 -22.24 29.34 -19.74
CA ASN A 410 -23.45 30.14 -19.72
C ASN A 410 -23.85 30.58 -21.15
N SER A 411 -24.95 31.31 -21.26
CA SER A 411 -25.42 31.91 -22.51
C SER A 411 -24.47 32.94 -23.12
N GLU A 412 -23.54 33.48 -22.32
CA GLU A 412 -22.55 34.49 -22.73
C GLU A 412 -21.21 33.86 -23.19
N GLY A 413 -21.06 32.53 -23.06
CA GLY A 413 -19.86 31.78 -23.43
C GLY A 413 -18.81 31.65 -22.33
N ASP A 414 -19.10 32.11 -21.11
CA ASP A 414 -18.23 31.97 -19.94
C ASP A 414 -18.39 30.61 -19.25
N ILE A 415 -17.29 30.09 -18.71
CA ILE A 415 -17.26 28.84 -17.96
C ILE A 415 -17.95 29.03 -16.60
N ILE A 416 -18.99 28.24 -16.35
CA ILE A 416 -19.73 28.22 -15.07
C ILE A 416 -19.37 27.04 -14.18
N GLU A 417 -19.06 25.88 -14.76
CA GLU A 417 -18.73 24.68 -14.02
C GLU A 417 -17.66 23.88 -14.77
N SER A 418 -16.79 23.21 -14.00
CA SER A 418 -15.84 22.22 -14.54
C SER A 418 -15.94 20.93 -13.75
N SER A 419 -15.81 19.78 -14.41
CA SER A 419 -15.68 18.48 -13.71
C SER A 419 -14.50 18.48 -12.74
N ASN A 420 -14.63 17.79 -11.61
CA ASN A 420 -13.57 17.65 -10.61
C ASN A 420 -12.36 16.89 -11.15
N PHE A 421 -11.16 17.32 -10.77
CA PHE A 421 -9.90 16.78 -11.27
C PHE A 421 -9.50 15.60 -10.41
N THR A 422 -10.11 14.45 -10.70
CA THR A 422 -9.69 13.13 -10.18
C THR A 422 -9.93 12.08 -11.25
N LEU A 423 -9.12 11.04 -11.23
CA LEU A 423 -9.22 9.90 -12.13
C LEU A 423 -10.63 9.27 -12.12
N LEU A 424 -11.34 9.25 -10.99
CA LEU A 424 -12.70 8.72 -10.93
C LEU A 424 -13.68 9.54 -11.79
N ASN A 425 -13.62 10.88 -11.71
CA ASN A 425 -14.45 11.76 -12.53
C ASN A 425 -14.01 11.75 -13.99
N LEU A 426 -12.70 11.71 -14.26
CA LEU A 426 -12.17 11.57 -15.62
C LEU A 426 -12.69 10.31 -16.30
N TRP A 427 -12.73 9.19 -15.59
CA TRP A 427 -13.27 7.94 -16.12
C TRP A 427 -14.74 8.08 -16.51
N LEU A 428 -15.53 8.80 -15.70
CA LEU A 428 -16.94 9.09 -16.00
C LEU A 428 -17.11 10.10 -17.14
N VAL A 429 -16.17 11.03 -17.33
CA VAL A 429 -16.14 11.92 -18.50
C VAL A 429 -15.90 11.12 -19.78
N TRP A 430 -14.97 10.16 -19.76
CA TRP A 430 -14.66 9.33 -20.94
C TRP A 430 -15.73 8.29 -21.26
N PHE A 431 -16.26 7.62 -20.24
CA PHE A 431 -17.07 6.41 -20.42
C PHE A 431 -18.55 6.59 -20.03
N GLY A 432 -18.94 7.81 -19.64
CA GLY A 432 -20.28 8.16 -19.19
C GLY A 432 -20.62 7.65 -17.79
N PRO A 433 -21.87 7.85 -17.34
CA PRO A 433 -22.31 7.47 -16.00
C PRO A 433 -22.24 5.96 -15.75
N ARG A 434 -21.79 5.56 -14.55
CA ARG A 434 -21.59 4.15 -14.19
C ARG A 434 -22.19 3.82 -12.83
N ARG A 435 -22.57 2.56 -12.62
CA ARG A 435 -22.86 2.06 -11.27
C ARG A 435 -21.55 2.02 -10.49
N GLU A 436 -21.61 2.28 -9.19
CA GLU A 436 -20.43 2.45 -8.34
C GLU A 436 -19.48 1.22 -8.33
N ASP A 437 -20.01 0.01 -8.17
CA ASP A 437 -19.24 -1.23 -8.27
C ASP A 437 -18.60 -1.41 -9.65
N ARG A 438 -19.31 -1.04 -10.72
CA ARG A 438 -18.79 -1.13 -12.07
C ARG A 438 -17.65 -0.15 -12.29
N LEU A 439 -17.78 1.09 -11.80
CA LEU A 439 -16.71 2.07 -11.82
C LEU A 439 -15.48 1.55 -11.06
N ALA A 440 -15.68 1.02 -9.85
CA ALA A 440 -14.59 0.45 -9.06
C ALA A 440 -13.87 -0.68 -9.83
N MET A 441 -14.62 -1.64 -10.38
CA MET A 441 -14.05 -2.74 -11.15
C MET A 441 -13.29 -2.29 -12.41
N GLU A 442 -13.77 -1.25 -13.11
CA GLU A 442 -13.09 -0.70 -14.29
C GLU A 442 -11.79 0.00 -13.92
N ILE A 443 -11.77 0.77 -12.82
CA ILE A 443 -10.55 1.39 -12.29
C ILE A 443 -9.54 0.33 -11.84
N LEU A 444 -10.01 -0.75 -11.20
CA LEU A 444 -9.14 -1.88 -10.82
C LEU A 444 -8.59 -2.63 -12.04
N GLY A 445 -9.40 -2.81 -13.08
CA GLY A 445 -8.93 -3.36 -14.35
C GLY A 445 -7.82 -2.50 -14.95
N MET A 446 -8.00 -1.18 -14.96
CA MET A 446 -6.97 -0.24 -15.41
C MET A 446 -5.72 -0.30 -14.53
N GLN A 447 -5.86 -0.35 -13.20
CA GLN A 447 -4.74 -0.51 -12.28
C GLN A 447 -3.93 -1.78 -12.57
N MET A 448 -4.60 -2.91 -12.77
CA MET A 448 -3.95 -4.18 -13.08
C MET A 448 -3.18 -4.10 -14.40
N VAL A 449 -3.79 -3.54 -15.45
CA VAL A 449 -3.17 -3.39 -16.77
C VAL A 449 -1.95 -2.48 -16.70
N CYS A 450 -2.07 -1.29 -16.11
CA CYS A 450 -0.96 -0.36 -15.93
C CYS A 450 0.18 -0.99 -15.11
N GLY A 451 -0.14 -1.73 -14.05
CA GLY A 451 0.83 -2.42 -13.22
C GLY A 451 1.57 -3.54 -13.95
N LEU A 452 0.86 -4.38 -14.72
CA LEU A 452 1.48 -5.42 -15.55
C LEU A 452 2.37 -4.84 -16.64
N ILE A 453 1.94 -3.75 -17.29
CA ILE A 453 2.77 -3.00 -18.23
C ILE A 453 4.02 -2.46 -17.51
N GLY A 454 3.87 -1.91 -16.30
CA GLY A 454 4.99 -1.44 -15.48
C GLY A 454 6.01 -2.54 -15.18
N LEU A 455 5.55 -3.74 -14.80
CA LEU A 455 6.43 -4.90 -14.60
C LEU A 455 7.07 -5.39 -15.91
N PHE A 456 6.33 -5.40 -17.00
CA PHE A 456 6.87 -5.73 -18.32
C PHE A 456 7.98 -4.74 -18.72
N VAL A 457 7.74 -3.44 -18.55
CA VAL A 457 8.75 -2.40 -18.78
C VAL A 457 9.98 -2.65 -17.91
N ARG A 458 9.78 -2.96 -16.62
CA ARG A 458 10.86 -3.21 -15.67
C ARG A 458 11.72 -4.43 -16.02
N HIS A 459 11.11 -5.52 -16.47
CA HIS A 459 11.79 -6.82 -16.63
C HIS A 459 12.09 -7.20 -18.09
N ARG A 460 11.67 -6.40 -19.06
CA ARG A 460 11.93 -6.65 -20.49
C ARG A 460 12.46 -5.43 -21.23
N LEU A 461 12.04 -4.23 -20.85
CA LEU A 461 12.43 -2.99 -21.53
C LEU A 461 13.49 -2.20 -20.76
N ALA A 462 13.89 -2.64 -19.57
CA ALA A 462 14.96 -1.98 -18.81
C ALA A 462 16.26 -1.89 -19.61
N LEU A 463 16.58 -2.90 -20.42
CA LEU A 463 17.77 -2.93 -21.28
C LEU A 463 17.77 -1.84 -22.38
N LEU A 464 16.62 -1.25 -22.72
CA LEU A 464 16.56 -0.12 -23.66
C LEU A 464 17.12 1.17 -23.05
N ILE A 465 17.12 1.26 -21.71
CA ILE A 465 17.40 2.49 -20.96
C ILE A 465 18.59 2.30 -20.01
N PHE A 466 18.89 1.06 -19.61
CA PHE A 466 19.97 0.68 -18.69
C PHE A 466 20.83 -0.43 -19.29
N LYS A 467 22.09 -0.52 -18.87
CA LYS A 467 23.07 -1.47 -19.43
C LYS A 467 22.83 -2.92 -19.00
N SER A 468 22.16 -3.14 -17.88
CA SER A 468 21.89 -4.47 -17.32
C SER A 468 20.42 -4.59 -16.91
N ASP A 469 19.88 -5.80 -17.06
CA ASP A 469 18.58 -6.18 -16.51
C ASP A 469 18.79 -6.71 -15.09
N ASN A 470 17.75 -6.67 -14.27
CA ASN A 470 17.82 -7.09 -12.87
C ASN A 470 17.55 -8.58 -12.68
N LEU A 471 17.12 -9.31 -13.71
CA LEU A 471 16.88 -10.76 -13.63
C LEU A 471 18.03 -11.60 -14.18
N SER A 472 18.80 -11.04 -15.12
CA SER A 472 20.02 -11.63 -15.67
C SER A 472 21.21 -10.86 -15.13
N VAL A 473 21.59 -11.14 -13.89
CA VAL A 473 22.90 -10.72 -13.38
C VAL A 473 23.99 -11.35 -14.24
#